data_AF-A0A7I9V6T7-F1
#
_entry.id   AF-A0A7I9V6T7-F1
#
_cell.length_a   1.000
_cell.length_b   1.000
_cell.length_c   1.000
_cell.angle_alpha   90.00
_cell.angle_beta   90.00
_cell.angle_gamma   90.00
#
_symmetry.space_group_name_H-M   'P 1'
#
loop_
_entity.id
_entity.type
_entity.pdbx_description
1 polymer ?
#
loop_
_entity_poly.entity_id
_entity_poly.type
_entity_poly.pdbx_seq_one_letter_code
_entity_poly.pdbx_strand_id
1 'polypeptide(L)'
;MGETLFLLADLLMIVAGYTAGWKFLRRYGNYLLGVEWLIVATSGLNFLIWALLGSNEHSAQYNVAFFFDAFSRSIGITLLLVVGLMRVTHRYKPGIAVDVALFALAIGAGLYLSQEKFRNHDLHVGPATFYLVANLLTLVFLGYFAWRLWTIGARRVVIATALVSLAATSVAVFYDFFPWSFDDESRSLFYAYALAVWGFQLWIYYLGYRALDDHNAAIDHTAIANDRTAQTVR
;
A
#
# COMPACT_ATOMS: atom_id res chain seq x y z
N MET A 1 -8.28 -21.99 14.40
CA MET A 1 -8.69 -21.64 13.03
C MET A 1 -8.24 -20.22 12.66
N GLY A 2 -8.44 -19.22 13.54
CA GLY A 2 -7.95 -17.85 13.34
C GLY A 2 -6.44 -17.75 13.13
N GLU A 3 -5.63 -18.40 13.96
CA GLU A 3 -4.15 -18.41 13.84
C GLU A 3 -3.64 -18.90 12.47
N THR A 4 -4.20 -19.99 11.94
CA THR A 4 -3.80 -20.51 10.64
C THR A 4 -4.17 -19.55 9.50
N LEU A 5 -5.35 -18.93 9.58
CA LEU A 5 -5.79 -17.92 8.61
C LEU A 5 -4.91 -16.68 8.67
N PHE A 6 -4.56 -16.24 9.88
CA PHE A 6 -3.64 -15.15 10.13
C PHE A 6 -2.28 -15.39 9.48
N LEU A 7 -1.64 -16.54 9.72
CA LEU A 7 -0.34 -16.88 9.13
C LEU A 7 -0.40 -16.97 7.60
N LEU A 8 -1.47 -17.54 7.03
CA LEU A 8 -1.65 -17.62 5.58
C LEU A 8 -1.86 -16.22 4.96
N ALA A 9 -2.62 -15.36 5.61
CA ALA A 9 -2.85 -13.99 5.17
C ALA A 9 -1.56 -13.16 5.23
N ASP A 10 -0.75 -13.34 6.28
CA ASP A 10 0.55 -12.69 6.40
C ASP A 10 1.51 -13.13 5.28
N LEU A 11 1.60 -14.44 5.03
CA LEU A 11 2.40 -14.97 3.92
C LEU A 11 1.95 -14.43 2.56
N LEU A 12 0.63 -14.32 2.33
CA LEU A 12 0.09 -13.70 1.13
C LEU A 12 0.58 -12.26 0.99
N MET A 13 0.51 -11.47 2.06
CA MET A 13 0.95 -10.08 2.07
C MET A 13 2.46 -9.96 1.82
N ILE A 14 3.27 -10.77 2.50
CA ILE A 14 4.73 -10.80 2.35
C ILE A 14 5.12 -11.13 0.90
N VAL A 15 4.53 -12.19 0.33
CA VAL A 15 4.82 -12.60 -1.05
C VAL A 15 4.36 -11.51 -2.03
N ALA A 16 3.17 -10.95 -1.85
CA ALA A 16 2.67 -9.87 -2.71
C ALA A 16 3.59 -8.64 -2.65
N GLY A 17 4.01 -8.21 -1.46
CA GLY A 17 4.87 -7.05 -1.26
C GLY A 17 6.27 -7.24 -1.85
N TYR A 18 6.94 -8.36 -1.58
CA TYR A 18 8.27 -8.61 -2.17
C TYR A 18 8.21 -8.77 -3.69
N THR A 19 7.22 -9.50 -4.21
CA THR A 19 7.14 -9.76 -5.66
C THR A 19 6.74 -8.52 -6.45
N ALA A 20 5.72 -7.78 -6.02
CA ALA A 20 5.29 -6.56 -6.72
C ALA A 20 6.23 -5.38 -6.46
N GLY A 21 6.75 -5.24 -5.23
CA GLY A 21 7.75 -4.21 -4.89
C GLY A 21 9.03 -4.34 -5.70
N TRP A 22 9.54 -5.57 -5.84
CA TRP A 22 10.71 -5.83 -6.70
C TRP A 22 10.44 -5.46 -8.16
N LYS A 23 9.25 -5.74 -8.68
CA LYS A 23 8.87 -5.37 -10.05
C LYS A 23 8.75 -3.85 -10.20
N PHE A 24 8.22 -3.13 -9.22
CA PHE A 24 8.21 -1.66 -9.21
C PHE A 24 9.62 -1.06 -9.31
N LEU A 25 10.58 -1.60 -8.55
CA LEU A 25 11.96 -1.15 -8.60
C LEU A 25 12.63 -1.50 -9.94
N ARG A 26 12.60 -2.78 -10.34
CA ARG A 26 13.38 -3.27 -11.48
C ARG A 26 12.78 -2.95 -12.83
N ARG A 27 11.46 -3.10 -12.98
CA ARG A 27 10.79 -2.94 -14.28
C ARG A 27 10.36 -1.51 -14.53
N TYR A 28 9.87 -0.82 -13.51
CA TYR A 28 9.28 0.51 -13.68
C TYR A 28 10.17 1.63 -13.15
N GLY A 29 11.20 1.33 -12.35
CA GLY A 29 12.03 2.35 -11.68
C GLY A 29 11.18 3.29 -10.82
N ASN A 30 10.11 2.78 -10.22
CA ASN A 30 9.22 3.52 -9.34
C ASN A 30 9.63 3.23 -7.89
N TYR A 31 10.53 4.06 -7.36
CA TYR A 31 11.12 3.86 -6.04
C TYR A 31 10.11 4.07 -4.90
N LEU A 32 9.18 5.02 -5.05
CA LEU A 32 8.13 5.27 -4.07
C LEU A 32 7.29 4.01 -3.81
N LEU A 33 6.67 3.44 -4.86
CA LEU A 33 5.87 2.22 -4.71
C LEU A 33 6.73 1.00 -4.39
N GLY A 34 7.91 0.91 -5.02
CA GLY A 34 8.78 -0.25 -4.86
C GLY A 34 9.27 -0.42 -3.43
N VAL A 35 9.81 0.64 -2.83
CA VAL A 35 10.31 0.60 -1.44
C VAL A 35 9.15 0.45 -0.46
N GLU A 36 8.04 1.16 -0.66
CA GLU A 36 6.85 1.01 0.19
C GLU A 36 6.36 -0.45 0.27
N TRP A 37 6.25 -1.12 -0.89
CA TRP A 37 5.83 -2.53 -0.93
C TRP A 37 6.80 -3.45 -0.17
N LEU A 38 8.10 -3.16 -0.25
CA LEU A 38 9.12 -3.89 0.51
C LEU A 38 9.05 -3.60 2.00
N ILE A 39 8.71 -2.37 2.40
CA ILE A 39 8.48 -1.99 3.80
C ILE A 39 7.29 -2.76 4.37
N VAL A 40 6.15 -2.79 3.67
CA VAL A 40 4.98 -3.57 4.09
C VAL A 40 5.31 -5.06 4.22
N ALA A 41 6.01 -5.64 3.25
CA ALA A 41 6.44 -7.05 3.33
C ALA A 41 7.41 -7.30 4.48
N THR A 42 8.32 -6.36 4.76
CA THR A 42 9.28 -6.47 5.85
C THR A 42 8.60 -6.31 7.21
N SER A 43 7.56 -5.48 7.31
CA SER A 43 6.69 -5.38 8.48
C SER A 43 6.04 -6.73 8.77
N GLY A 44 5.36 -7.32 7.77
CA GLY A 44 4.74 -8.64 7.88
C GLY A 44 5.75 -9.72 8.27
N LEU A 45 6.93 -9.75 7.65
CA LEU A 45 7.97 -10.74 7.99
C LEU A 45 8.44 -10.62 9.45
N ASN A 46 8.61 -9.41 9.97
CA ASN A 46 8.96 -9.21 11.38
C ASN A 46 7.82 -9.65 12.31
N PHE A 47 6.57 -9.39 11.91
CA PHE A 47 5.39 -9.82 12.65
C PHE A 47 5.24 -11.35 12.66
N LEU A 48 5.49 -12.02 11.52
CA LEU A 48 5.53 -13.48 11.40
C LEU A 48 6.57 -14.10 12.33
N ILE A 49 7.80 -13.57 12.29
CA ILE A 49 8.90 -14.06 13.14
C ILE A 49 8.56 -13.85 14.61
N TRP A 50 8.03 -12.69 14.97
CA TRP A 50 7.58 -12.40 16.32
C TRP A 50 6.52 -13.39 16.81
N ALA A 51 5.49 -13.64 15.99
CA ALA A 51 4.41 -14.57 16.30
C ALA A 51 4.89 -16.01 16.45
N LEU A 52 5.79 -16.47 15.57
CA LEU A 52 6.35 -17.83 15.60
C LEU A 52 7.28 -18.07 16.79
N LEU A 53 8.01 -17.03 17.24
CA LEU A 53 8.91 -17.12 18.38
C LEU A 53 8.20 -16.94 19.73
N GLY A 54 6.91 -16.58 19.75
CA GLY A 54 6.18 -16.27 20.97
C GLY A 54 6.82 -15.14 21.78
N SER A 55 7.43 -14.16 21.09
CA SER A 55 8.19 -13.09 21.74
C SER A 55 7.26 -12.05 22.36
N ASN A 56 7.77 -11.22 23.29
CA ASN A 56 6.97 -10.19 23.93
C ASN A 56 6.87 -8.91 23.08
N GLU A 57 5.95 -8.01 23.46
CA GLU A 57 5.71 -6.72 22.78
C GLU A 57 6.88 -5.72 22.92
N HIS A 58 7.86 -6.02 23.77
CA HIS A 58 9.09 -5.23 23.89
C HIS A 58 10.22 -5.72 22.99
N SER A 59 10.00 -6.81 22.25
CA SER A 59 10.99 -7.34 21.32
C SER A 59 11.32 -6.37 20.19
N ALA A 60 12.54 -6.45 19.68
CA ALA A 60 12.98 -5.62 18.55
C ALA A 60 12.12 -5.87 17.31
N GLN A 61 11.72 -7.13 17.08
CA GLN A 61 10.88 -7.56 15.97
C GLN A 61 9.50 -6.87 16.01
N TYR A 62 8.86 -6.85 17.19
CA TYR A 62 7.57 -6.17 17.35
C TYR A 62 7.68 -4.67 17.11
N ASN A 63 8.71 -4.02 17.66
CA ASN A 63 8.91 -2.59 17.49
C ASN A 63 9.20 -2.21 16.03
N VAL A 64 9.97 -3.01 15.31
CA VAL A 64 10.22 -2.82 13.86
C VAL A 64 8.94 -3.02 13.06
N ALA A 65 8.19 -4.09 13.32
CA ALA A 65 6.92 -4.35 12.64
C ALA A 65 5.94 -3.19 12.83
N PHE A 66 5.76 -2.75 14.08
CA PHE A 66 4.85 -1.66 14.44
C PHE A 66 5.29 -0.31 13.84
N PHE A 67 6.59 -0.01 13.83
CA PHE A 67 7.11 1.18 13.16
C PHE A 67 6.78 1.18 11.67
N PHE A 68 7.02 0.06 10.98
CA PHE A 68 6.72 -0.04 9.55
C PHE A 68 5.22 -0.04 9.26
N ASP A 69 4.37 -0.60 10.13
CA ASP A 69 2.92 -0.49 10.02
C ASP A 69 2.48 0.98 10.14
N ALA A 70 2.95 1.68 11.18
CA ALA A 70 2.67 3.09 11.40
C ALA A 70 3.15 3.97 10.24
N PHE A 71 4.34 3.71 9.71
CA PHE A 71 4.90 4.34 8.51
C PHE A 71 3.97 4.15 7.30
N SER A 72 3.57 2.90 7.04
CA SER A 72 2.80 2.52 5.85
C SER A 72 1.39 3.11 5.91
N ARG A 73 0.71 3.01 7.06
CA ARG A 73 -0.64 3.56 7.27
C ARG A 73 -0.68 5.09 7.28
N SER A 74 0.42 5.75 7.67
CA SER A 74 0.48 7.21 7.73
C SER A 74 0.72 7.84 6.36
N ILE A 75 1.88 7.57 5.78
CA ILE A 75 2.40 8.27 4.59
C ILE A 75 2.69 7.26 3.45
N GLY A 76 3.00 6.01 3.77
CA GLY A 76 3.39 4.99 2.80
C GLY A 76 2.30 4.60 1.79
N ILE A 77 1.35 3.77 2.20
CA ILE A 77 0.17 3.35 1.43
C ILE A 77 -0.82 4.52 1.17
N THR A 78 -0.49 5.74 1.60
CA THR A 78 -1.28 6.94 1.35
C THR A 78 -0.57 7.87 0.37
N LEU A 79 0.32 8.74 0.85
CA LEU A 79 0.98 9.75 0.04
C LEU A 79 2.00 9.15 -0.93
N LEU A 80 2.86 8.21 -0.50
CA LEU A 80 3.81 7.55 -1.41
C LEU A 80 3.07 6.78 -2.49
N LEU A 81 1.95 6.12 -2.12
CA LEU A 81 1.06 5.48 -3.06
C LEU A 81 0.52 6.46 -4.11
N VAL A 82 -0.08 7.56 -3.67
CA VAL A 82 -0.66 8.59 -4.57
C VAL A 82 0.40 9.11 -5.53
N VAL A 83 1.53 9.59 -5.01
CA VAL A 83 2.61 10.16 -5.84
C VAL A 83 3.21 9.09 -6.76
N GLY A 84 3.37 7.87 -6.28
CA GLY A 84 3.82 6.73 -7.07
C GLY A 84 2.88 6.39 -8.23
N LEU A 85 1.56 6.44 -8.02
CA LEU A 85 0.54 6.24 -9.05
C LEU A 85 0.39 7.44 -10.00
N MET A 86 0.80 8.65 -9.59
CA MET A 86 0.84 9.83 -10.47
C MET A 86 1.76 9.63 -11.68
N ARG A 87 2.71 8.70 -11.60
CA ARG A 87 3.53 8.31 -12.74
C ARG A 87 2.73 7.75 -13.91
N VAL A 88 1.74 6.91 -13.65
CA VAL A 88 0.93 6.29 -14.71
C VAL A 88 -0.36 7.04 -15.00
N THR A 89 -0.85 7.84 -14.06
CA THR A 89 -2.05 8.65 -14.26
C THR A 89 -1.76 10.03 -14.84
N HIS A 90 -0.69 10.69 -14.40
CA HIS A 90 -0.36 12.07 -14.75
C HIS A 90 0.98 12.20 -15.49
N ARG A 91 1.68 11.09 -15.77
CA ARG A 91 3.05 11.09 -16.31
C ARG A 91 4.04 11.84 -15.42
N TYR A 92 3.71 12.02 -14.15
CA TYR A 92 4.56 12.73 -13.19
C TYR A 92 5.67 11.81 -12.69
N LYS A 93 6.93 12.21 -12.88
CA LYS A 93 8.08 11.51 -12.32
C LYS A 93 8.72 12.42 -11.25
N PRO A 94 8.56 12.11 -9.96
CA PRO A 94 9.23 12.88 -8.91
C PRO A 94 10.75 12.81 -9.11
N GLY A 95 11.42 13.92 -8.76
CA GLY A 95 12.88 13.95 -8.67
C GLY A 95 13.37 13.26 -7.39
N ILE A 96 14.64 12.88 -7.36
CA ILE A 96 15.25 12.20 -6.20
C ILE A 96 15.05 12.99 -4.90
N ALA A 97 15.14 14.32 -4.94
CA ALA A 97 14.92 15.17 -3.78
C ALA A 97 13.49 15.04 -3.22
N VAL A 98 12.48 14.92 -4.09
CA VAL A 98 11.08 14.71 -3.69
C VAL A 98 10.92 13.32 -3.10
N ASP A 99 11.49 12.29 -3.72
CA ASP A 99 11.45 10.92 -3.20
C ASP A 99 12.06 10.86 -1.79
N VAL A 100 13.26 11.42 -1.60
CA VAL A 100 13.94 11.48 -0.30
C VAL A 100 13.12 12.26 0.72
N ALA A 101 12.55 13.41 0.35
CA ALA A 101 11.73 14.20 1.26
C ALA A 101 10.47 13.45 1.70
N LEU A 102 9.82 12.73 0.78
CA LEU A 102 8.64 11.94 1.08
C LEU A 102 8.97 10.74 1.98
N PHE A 103 10.08 10.03 1.74
CA PHE A 103 10.55 8.98 2.63
C PHE A 103 10.95 9.52 4.00
N ALA A 104 11.64 10.66 4.07
CA ALA A 104 12.00 11.29 5.34
C ALA A 104 10.77 11.70 6.15
N LEU A 105 9.75 12.27 5.48
CA LEU A 105 8.46 12.58 6.09
C LEU A 105 7.77 11.33 6.61
N ALA A 106 7.75 10.25 5.82
CA ALA A 106 7.17 8.98 6.21
C ALA A 106 7.90 8.35 7.41
N ILE A 107 9.24 8.41 7.44
CA ILE A 107 10.05 7.97 8.59
C ILE A 107 9.68 8.79 9.82
N GLY A 108 9.63 10.12 9.70
CA GLY A 108 9.27 11.00 10.81
C GLY A 108 7.86 10.72 11.35
N ALA A 109 6.89 10.55 10.46
CA ALA A 109 5.52 10.19 10.81
C ALA A 109 5.45 8.81 11.48
N GLY A 110 6.13 7.82 10.92
CA GLY A 110 6.24 6.47 11.51
C GLY A 110 6.83 6.51 12.91
N LEU A 111 7.97 7.18 13.11
CA LEU A 111 8.64 7.30 14.40
C LEU A 111 7.82 8.06 15.43
N TYR A 112 7.06 9.07 14.99
CA TYR A 112 6.19 9.85 15.87
C TYR A 112 4.97 9.03 16.30
N LEU A 113 4.30 8.38 15.35
CA LEU A 113 3.07 7.65 15.60
C LEU A 113 3.32 6.27 16.24
N SER A 114 4.54 5.72 16.11
CA SER A 114 4.93 4.45 16.75
C SER A 114 5.29 4.57 18.23
N GLN A 115 5.23 5.77 18.83
CA GLN A 115 5.61 5.99 20.23
C GLN A 115 4.63 5.28 21.19
N GLU A 116 5.17 4.74 22.29
CA GLU A 116 4.38 3.99 23.28
C GLU A 116 3.21 4.79 23.86
N LYS A 117 3.34 6.11 23.99
CA LYS A 117 2.25 6.98 24.48
C LYS A 117 0.99 6.95 23.61
N PHE A 118 1.12 6.59 22.34
CA PHE A 118 0.01 6.45 21.40
C PHE A 118 -0.53 5.02 21.32
N ARG A 119 0.16 4.05 21.95
CA ARG A 119 -0.30 2.66 22.10
C ARG A 119 -1.30 2.51 23.25
N ASN A 120 -1.21 3.38 24.26
CA ASN A 120 -2.11 3.35 25.42
C ASN A 120 -3.46 4.03 25.12
N HIS A 121 -4.53 3.53 25.75
CA HIS A 121 -5.93 3.88 25.48
C HIS A 121 -6.26 5.38 25.59
N ASP A 122 -5.47 6.19 26.29
CA ASP A 122 -5.83 7.60 26.55
C ASP A 122 -5.60 8.54 25.35
N LEU A 123 -4.68 8.21 24.43
CA LEU A 123 -4.30 9.07 23.30
C LEU A 123 -4.45 8.40 21.92
N HIS A 124 -5.04 7.21 21.86
CA HIS A 124 -5.17 6.42 20.63
C HIS A 124 -6.05 7.08 19.54
N VAL A 125 -7.03 7.89 19.94
CA VAL A 125 -8.03 8.47 19.01
C VAL A 125 -7.39 9.42 17.99
N GLY A 126 -6.33 10.16 18.38
CA GLY A 126 -5.65 11.11 17.50
C GLY A 126 -4.99 10.41 16.30
N PRO A 127 -4.02 9.51 16.52
CA PRO A 127 -3.40 8.68 15.49
C PRO A 127 -4.42 7.87 14.67
N ALA A 128 -5.41 7.24 15.33
CA ALA A 128 -6.48 6.51 14.66
C ALA A 128 -7.26 7.38 13.67
N THR A 129 -7.65 8.58 14.10
CA THR A 129 -8.37 9.54 13.25
C THR A 129 -7.50 9.99 12.09
N PHE A 130 -6.22 10.24 12.33
CA PHE A 130 -5.26 10.59 11.28
C PHE A 130 -5.14 9.47 10.23
N TYR A 131 -4.98 8.22 10.65
CA TYR A 131 -4.92 7.07 9.74
C TYR A 131 -6.19 6.93 8.91
N LEU A 132 -7.36 7.10 9.53
CA LEU A 132 -8.64 7.03 8.82
C LEU A 132 -8.78 8.16 7.79
N VAL A 133 -8.48 9.41 8.18
CA VAL A 133 -8.54 10.56 7.26
C VAL A 133 -7.56 10.39 6.11
N ALA A 134 -6.32 9.97 6.38
CA ALA A 134 -5.32 9.70 5.34
C ALA A 134 -5.78 8.60 4.38
N ASN A 135 -6.40 7.53 4.91
CA ASN A 135 -7.00 6.47 4.10
C ASN A 135 -8.15 6.99 3.23
N LEU A 136 -9.07 7.79 3.77
CA LEU A 136 -10.22 8.34 3.04
C LEU A 136 -9.79 9.30 1.93
N LEU A 137 -8.80 10.17 2.19
CA LEU A 137 -8.23 11.03 1.16
C LEU A 137 -7.56 10.21 0.05
N THR A 138 -6.87 9.14 0.43
CA THR A 138 -6.27 8.20 -0.53
C THR A 138 -7.34 7.47 -1.33
N LEU A 139 -8.46 7.07 -0.71
CA LEU A 139 -9.60 6.43 -1.38
C LEU A 139 -10.18 7.31 -2.48
N VAL A 140 -10.28 8.63 -2.26
CA VAL A 140 -10.72 9.58 -3.29
C VAL A 140 -9.81 9.52 -4.52
N PHE A 141 -8.49 9.56 -4.30
CA PHE A 141 -7.53 9.42 -5.39
C PHE A 141 -7.60 8.04 -6.07
N LEU A 142 -7.80 6.97 -5.30
CA LEU A 142 -7.97 5.62 -5.83
C LEU A 142 -9.25 5.48 -6.66
N GLY A 143 -10.31 6.22 -6.33
CA GLY A 143 -11.49 6.35 -7.18
C GLY A 143 -11.16 6.96 -8.54
N TYR A 144 -10.35 8.02 -8.56
CA TYR A 144 -9.82 8.58 -9.81
C TYR A 144 -8.92 7.58 -10.57
N PHE A 145 -8.04 6.86 -9.88
CA PHE A 145 -7.20 5.83 -10.47
C PHE A 145 -8.03 4.70 -11.10
N ALA A 146 -9.08 4.24 -10.41
CA ALA A 146 -10.04 3.26 -10.92
C ALA A 146 -10.79 3.81 -12.15
N TRP A 147 -11.16 5.09 -12.14
CA TRP A 147 -11.74 5.74 -13.32
C TRP A 147 -10.76 5.75 -14.51
N ARG A 148 -9.47 6.06 -14.29
CA ARG A 148 -8.45 5.96 -15.35
C ARG A 148 -8.27 4.55 -15.89
N LEU A 149 -8.38 3.53 -15.04
CA LEU A 149 -8.38 2.13 -15.48
C LEU A 149 -9.64 1.80 -16.32
N TRP A 150 -10.77 2.41 -15.99
CA TRP A 150 -12.00 2.25 -16.75
C TRP A 150 -11.90 2.85 -18.15
N THR A 151 -11.29 4.04 -18.28
CA THR A 151 -11.15 4.71 -19.59
C THR A 151 -10.29 3.92 -20.57
N ILE A 152 -9.39 3.06 -20.09
CA ILE A 152 -8.55 2.19 -20.94
C ILE A 152 -9.19 0.79 -21.15
N GLY A 153 -10.40 0.56 -20.65
CA GLY A 153 -11.13 -0.70 -20.82
C GLY A 153 -10.73 -1.83 -19.87
N ALA A 154 -9.91 -1.60 -18.85
CA ALA A 154 -9.39 -2.62 -17.93
C ALA A 154 -10.42 -3.07 -16.86
N ARG A 155 -11.65 -3.44 -17.26
CA ARG A 155 -12.83 -3.62 -16.37
C ARG A 155 -12.59 -4.53 -15.17
N ARG A 156 -11.92 -5.68 -15.36
CA ARG A 156 -11.65 -6.61 -14.25
C ARG A 156 -10.76 -5.98 -13.18
N VAL A 157 -9.76 -5.21 -13.62
CA VAL A 157 -8.82 -4.52 -12.72
C VAL A 157 -9.51 -3.34 -12.05
N VAL A 158 -10.40 -2.62 -12.72
CA VAL A 158 -11.22 -1.56 -12.10
C VAL A 158 -12.04 -2.11 -10.93
N ILE A 159 -12.79 -3.20 -11.16
CA ILE A 159 -13.64 -3.81 -10.14
C ILE A 159 -12.79 -4.30 -8.96
N ALA A 160 -11.68 -4.99 -9.26
CA ALA A 160 -10.77 -5.46 -8.23
C ALA A 160 -10.19 -4.29 -7.41
N THR A 161 -9.74 -3.21 -8.06
CA THR A 161 -9.23 -2.01 -7.41
C THR A 161 -10.29 -1.39 -6.50
N ALA A 162 -11.52 -1.20 -6.99
CA ALA A 162 -12.60 -0.61 -6.20
C ALA A 162 -12.92 -1.48 -4.96
N LEU A 163 -13.07 -2.79 -5.15
CA LEU A 163 -13.38 -3.72 -4.06
C LEU A 163 -12.28 -3.75 -3.00
N VAL A 164 -11.01 -3.82 -3.41
CA VAL A 164 -9.90 -3.88 -2.46
C VAL A 164 -9.68 -2.54 -1.75
N SER A 165 -9.89 -1.41 -2.42
CA SER A 165 -9.84 -0.09 -1.78
C SER A 165 -10.93 0.08 -0.73
N LEU A 166 -12.16 -0.36 -1.03
CA LEU A 166 -13.26 -0.35 -0.06
C LEU A 166 -12.98 -1.29 1.13
N ALA A 167 -12.44 -2.49 0.86
CA ALA A 167 -12.04 -3.42 1.91
C ALA A 167 -10.93 -2.83 2.80
N ALA A 168 -9.95 -2.13 2.22
CA ALA A 168 -8.90 -1.45 2.96
C ALA A 168 -9.44 -0.31 3.83
N THR A 169 -10.44 0.42 3.34
CA THR A 169 -11.14 1.43 4.14
C THR A 169 -11.93 0.79 5.29
N SER A 170 -12.60 -0.35 5.07
CA SER A 170 -13.24 -1.06 6.18
C SER A 170 -12.21 -1.55 7.21
N VAL A 171 -11.01 -1.99 6.80
CA VAL A 171 -9.92 -2.27 7.74
C VAL A 171 -9.63 -1.03 8.58
N ALA A 172 -9.41 0.14 7.96
CA ALA A 172 -9.12 1.38 8.71
C ALA A 172 -10.22 1.77 9.70
N VAL A 173 -11.50 1.53 9.37
CA VAL A 173 -12.64 1.78 10.25
C VAL A 173 -12.68 0.79 11.42
N PHE A 174 -12.57 -0.51 11.14
CA PHE A 174 -12.67 -1.56 12.17
C PHE A 174 -11.39 -1.72 12.99
N TYR A 175 -10.24 -1.24 12.51
CA TYR A 175 -8.96 -1.34 13.22
C TYR A 175 -9.03 -0.63 14.58
N ASP A 176 -9.45 0.64 14.57
CA ASP A 176 -9.35 1.51 15.74
C ASP A 176 -10.71 1.95 16.32
N PHE A 177 -11.79 1.98 15.53
CA PHE A 177 -13.06 2.59 15.98
C PHE A 177 -14.16 1.57 16.30
N PHE A 178 -14.18 0.44 15.61
CA PHE A 178 -15.27 -0.53 15.70
C PHE A 178 -14.71 -1.96 15.80
N PRO A 179 -14.09 -2.35 16.92
CA PRO A 179 -13.61 -3.71 17.10
C PRO A 179 -14.75 -4.72 16.99
N TRP A 180 -14.49 -5.85 16.35
CA TRP A 180 -15.49 -6.91 16.14
C TRP A 180 -15.80 -7.61 17.47
N SER A 181 -17.07 -7.61 17.86
CA SER A 181 -17.52 -8.19 19.14
C SER A 181 -17.45 -9.72 19.21
N PHE A 182 -17.20 -10.38 18.07
CA PHE A 182 -17.12 -11.83 17.94
C PHE A 182 -15.69 -12.35 17.74
N ASP A 183 -14.70 -11.45 17.69
CA ASP A 183 -13.29 -11.83 17.55
C ASP A 183 -12.71 -12.27 18.90
N ASP A 184 -11.58 -12.98 18.86
CA ASP A 184 -10.88 -13.37 20.08
C ASP A 184 -10.09 -12.21 20.71
N GLU A 185 -9.52 -12.44 21.90
CA GLU A 185 -8.77 -11.42 22.64
C GLU A 185 -7.58 -10.87 21.84
N SER A 186 -6.97 -11.69 20.97
CA SER A 186 -5.86 -11.29 20.11
C SER A 186 -6.30 -10.71 18.76
N ARG A 187 -7.61 -10.58 18.54
CA ARG A 187 -8.23 -10.08 17.31
C ARG A 187 -7.77 -10.84 16.06
N SER A 188 -7.57 -12.15 16.18
CA SER A 188 -6.91 -12.97 15.16
C SER A 188 -7.69 -13.00 13.84
N LEU A 189 -9.02 -12.95 13.86
CA LEU A 189 -9.83 -12.91 12.65
C LEU A 189 -9.73 -11.56 11.96
N PHE A 190 -9.77 -10.47 12.72
CA PHE A 190 -9.59 -9.13 12.19
C PHE A 190 -8.21 -8.97 11.55
N TYR A 191 -7.14 -9.41 12.22
CA TYR A 191 -5.79 -9.31 11.67
C TYR A 191 -5.60 -10.20 10.45
N ALA A 192 -6.18 -11.41 10.43
CA ALA A 192 -6.19 -12.24 9.23
C ALA A 192 -6.89 -11.54 8.05
N TYR A 193 -8.04 -10.90 8.30
CA TYR A 193 -8.75 -10.11 7.31
C TYR A 193 -7.92 -8.92 6.81
N ALA A 194 -7.32 -8.15 7.73
CA ALA A 194 -6.51 -6.97 7.42
C ALA A 194 -5.31 -7.34 6.54
N LEU A 195 -4.54 -8.36 6.94
CA LEU A 195 -3.38 -8.84 6.20
C LEU A 195 -3.77 -9.38 4.81
N ALA A 196 -4.89 -10.09 4.71
CA ALA A 196 -5.38 -10.57 3.42
C ALA A 196 -5.75 -9.41 2.50
N VAL A 197 -6.48 -8.42 3.01
CA VAL A 197 -6.84 -7.20 2.26
C VAL A 197 -5.60 -6.46 1.81
N TRP A 198 -4.62 -6.24 2.68
CA TRP A 198 -3.37 -5.58 2.32
C TRP A 198 -2.58 -6.39 1.28
N GLY A 199 -2.49 -7.71 1.41
CA GLY A 199 -1.87 -8.56 0.39
C GLY A 199 -2.55 -8.47 -0.98
N PHE A 200 -3.88 -8.53 -1.03
CA PHE A 200 -4.62 -8.31 -2.26
C PHE A 200 -4.44 -6.88 -2.80
N GLN A 201 -4.39 -5.88 -1.91
CA GLN A 201 -4.21 -4.48 -2.27
C GLN A 201 -2.87 -4.27 -2.98
N LEU A 202 -1.78 -4.81 -2.43
CA LEU A 202 -0.45 -4.75 -3.00
C LEU A 202 -0.42 -5.35 -4.41
N TRP A 203 -1.12 -6.47 -4.63
CA TRP A 203 -1.16 -7.14 -5.92
C TRP A 203 -2.06 -6.43 -6.93
N ILE A 204 -3.26 -6.03 -6.53
CA ILE A 204 -4.26 -5.41 -7.41
C ILE A 204 -3.79 -4.04 -7.86
N TYR A 205 -3.22 -3.22 -6.98
CA TYR A 205 -2.68 -1.92 -7.37
C TYR A 205 -1.48 -2.07 -8.31
N TYR A 206 -0.65 -3.11 -8.12
CA TYR A 206 0.39 -3.46 -9.08
C TYR A 206 -0.20 -3.81 -10.47
N LEU A 207 -1.26 -4.61 -10.53
CA LEU A 207 -1.93 -4.95 -11.79
C LEU A 207 -2.54 -3.71 -12.47
N GLY A 208 -3.15 -2.82 -11.69
CA GLY A 208 -3.67 -1.54 -12.16
C GLY A 208 -2.56 -0.65 -12.73
N TYR A 209 -1.46 -0.53 -11.99
CA TYR A 209 -0.32 0.25 -12.44
C TYR A 209 0.20 -0.27 -13.77
N ARG A 210 0.44 -1.58 -13.87
CA ARG A 210 0.91 -2.22 -15.10
C ARG A 210 -0.04 -1.97 -16.28
N ALA A 211 -1.35 -2.10 -16.07
CA ALA A 211 -2.32 -1.88 -17.14
C ALA A 211 -2.26 -0.45 -17.72
N LEU A 212 -2.10 0.56 -16.85
CA LEU A 212 -1.95 1.94 -17.30
C LEU A 212 -0.57 2.21 -17.92
N ASP A 213 0.50 1.64 -17.36
CA ASP A 213 1.85 1.77 -17.91
C ASP A 213 1.96 1.16 -19.33
N ASP A 214 1.44 -0.05 -19.52
CA ASP A 214 1.42 -0.72 -20.83
C ASP A 214 0.59 0.08 -21.85
N HIS A 215 -0.57 0.61 -21.45
CA HIS A 215 -1.40 1.47 -22.30
C HIS A 215 -0.69 2.78 -22.68
N ASN A 216 -0.05 3.41 -21.70
CA ASN A 216 0.73 4.63 -21.88
C ASN A 216 1.88 4.43 -22.88
N ALA A 217 2.64 3.34 -22.74
CA ALA A 217 3.72 3.00 -23.65
C ALA A 217 3.21 2.76 -25.08
N ALA A 218 2.06 2.09 -25.25
CA ALA A 218 1.47 1.86 -26.56
C ALA A 218 1.14 3.18 -27.29
N ILE A 219 0.56 4.16 -26.58
CA ILE A 219 0.29 5.50 -27.14
C ILE A 219 1.59 6.18 -27.59
N ASP A 220 2.63 6.13 -26.76
CA ASP A 220 3.91 6.77 -27.04
C ASP A 220 4.57 6.15 -28.30
N HIS A 221 4.48 4.83 -28.47
CA HIS A 221 4.96 4.13 -29.66
C HIS A 221 4.22 4.54 -30.94
N THR A 222 2.88 4.67 -30.89
CA THR A 222 2.09 5.12 -32.04
C THR A 222 2.44 6.56 -32.43
N ALA A 223 2.63 7.44 -31.45
CA ALA A 223 3.01 8.83 -31.71
C ALA A 223 4.36 8.94 -32.43
N ILE A 224 5.37 8.17 -31.98
CA ILE A 224 6.70 8.14 -32.60
C ILE A 224 6.64 7.58 -34.04
N ALA A 225 5.84 6.54 -34.26
CA ALA A 225 5.69 5.95 -35.60
C ALA A 225 5.10 6.95 -36.59
N ASN A 226 4.05 7.68 -36.19
CA ASN A 226 3.40 8.68 -37.04
C ASN A 226 4.34 9.84 -37.39
N ASP A 227 5.15 10.31 -36.44
CA ASP A 227 6.10 11.39 -36.68
C ASP A 227 7.21 10.99 -37.67
N ARG A 228 7.70 9.75 -37.58
CA ARG A 228 8.66 9.19 -38.54
C ARG A 228 8.08 9.12 -39.96
N THR A 229 6.83 8.66 -40.11
CA THR A 229 6.15 8.63 -41.41
C THR A 229 5.99 10.04 -41.97
N ALA A 230 5.60 11.02 -41.15
CA ALA A 230 5.46 12.42 -41.58
C ALA A 230 6.80 13.03 -42.06
N GLN A 231 7.93 12.62 -41.47
CA GLN A 231 9.26 13.05 -41.90
C GLN A 231 9.75 12.36 -43.18
N THR A 232 9.27 11.15 -43.50
CA THR A 232 9.68 10.43 -44.73
C THR A 232 8.94 10.91 -45.99
N VAL A 233 7.81 11.61 -45.81
CA VAL A 233 6.97 12.13 -46.90
C VAL A 233 7.34 13.57 -47.30
N ARG A 234 8.27 14.21 -46.58
CA ARG A 234 8.83 15.54 -46.89
C ARG A 234 10.17 15.41 -47.60
#